data_AF-A0A955FHC2-F1
#
_entry.id   AF-A0A955FHC2-F1
#
_cell.length_a   1.000
_cell.length_b   1.000
_cell.length_c   1.000
_cell.angle_alpha   90.00
_cell.angle_beta   90.00
_cell.angle_gamma   90.00
#
_symmetry.space_group_name_H-M   'P 1'
#
loop_
_entity.id
_entity.type
_entity.pdbx_description
1 polymer ?
#
loop_
_entity_poly.entity_id
_entity_poly.type
_entity_poly.pdbx_seq_one_letter_code
_entity_poly.pdbx_strand_id
1 'polypeptide(L)'
;MLDQTVQILRSWGNTKGNILLLMPGAKEVRDMEEKLNNEIEKFGLSSVLVSAFHSGVMEDQRRSMIAQYNQRTKAQAGVLIMTNIGATSLTLPHLRVVIDSMLTRRVTVDPYTGNIMVETDYVTNDEYVQRRGRVGRTQPGQYYAMMTKNEIDNLVKSPQSQVEYLPLHKVCLRLLKHDINPNNIFVSPDDFNRTDLTDRVDRTLDDLLELKLIKDRVEWNESSPDYELTKAGHLALLLPFSVNNSAFLWQWMKAKHPIYPGLILTALIDNYGPYWNLPSRAKYTDDSLGYQRAIANIISRYTDPSTNDLEVQLYIWQDLMESCMHMLAYLTPTPLAEQDNDWREQQKAEINALRRWERQRSMDQRKIRELLFSVKLASQVINIYFTKRRRSKVFVIGRFNVSRVMKAARPILAQVYASRLMKKEGNSLLYNWKNRMYKLDQWSLLKATYPTELIALISFQTVSRRNQNLSFIRLAIEPTQPSGPTEPLTRVILDALSFQPPAARVKKV
;
A
#
# COMPACT_ATOMS: atom_id res chain seq x y z
N MET A 1 8.60 8.43 -26.02
CA MET A 1 7.58 7.35 -25.92
C MET A 1 6.26 7.70 -26.59
N LEU A 2 5.59 8.82 -26.22
CA LEU A 2 4.35 9.27 -26.89
C LEU A 2 4.53 9.38 -28.41
N ASP A 3 5.53 10.14 -28.85
CA ASP A 3 5.80 10.35 -30.28
C ASP A 3 6.07 9.03 -31.01
N GLN A 4 6.86 8.14 -30.41
CA GLN A 4 7.13 6.81 -30.96
C GLN A 4 5.84 5.99 -31.12
N THR A 5 4.93 6.05 -30.13
CA THR A 5 3.64 5.35 -30.18
C THR A 5 2.78 5.88 -31.32
N VAL A 6 2.67 7.21 -31.43
CA VAL A 6 1.89 7.88 -32.48
C VAL A 6 2.48 7.58 -33.86
N GLN A 7 3.80 7.63 -34.02
CA GLN A 7 4.46 7.29 -35.29
C GLN A 7 4.19 5.85 -35.72
N ILE A 8 4.26 4.89 -34.79
CA ILE A 8 3.95 3.48 -35.08
C ILE A 8 2.50 3.34 -35.51
N LEU A 9 1.55 3.92 -34.76
CA LEU A 9 0.12 3.88 -35.09
C LEU A 9 -0.16 4.50 -36.48
N ARG A 10 0.48 5.62 -36.80
CA ARG A 10 0.39 6.27 -38.12
C ARG A 10 0.94 5.38 -39.24
N SER A 11 2.08 4.74 -39.01
CA SER A 11 2.71 3.85 -40.00
C SER A 11 1.88 2.58 -40.27
N TRP A 12 1.12 2.11 -39.28
CA TRP A 12 0.36 0.86 -39.35
C TRP A 12 -1.02 1.00 -39.94
N GLY A 13 -1.58 2.22 -40.00
CA GLY A 13 -2.90 2.52 -40.56
C GLY A 13 -3.99 1.55 -40.08
N ASN A 14 -4.52 1.74 -38.86
CA ASN A 14 -5.59 0.97 -38.20
C ASN A 14 -5.50 -0.59 -38.19
N THR A 15 -4.55 -1.23 -38.86
CA THR A 15 -4.71 -2.62 -39.35
C THR A 15 -3.63 -3.62 -38.92
N LYS A 16 -2.75 -3.28 -37.95
CA LYS A 16 -1.61 -4.17 -37.65
C LYS A 16 -1.28 -4.35 -36.17
N GLY A 17 -2.20 -4.98 -35.43
CA GLY A 17 -1.89 -5.64 -34.15
C GLY A 17 -1.76 -4.67 -32.96
N ASN A 18 -1.33 -5.20 -31.83
CA ASN A 18 -1.45 -4.50 -30.56
C ASN A 18 -0.10 -3.98 -30.03
N ILE A 19 -0.17 -2.87 -29.30
CA ILE A 19 0.95 -2.19 -28.65
C ILE A 19 0.82 -2.36 -27.14
N LEU A 20 1.96 -2.56 -26.46
CA LEU A 20 2.11 -2.52 -25.02
C LEU A 20 3.10 -1.42 -24.63
N LEU A 21 2.68 -0.47 -23.79
CA LEU A 21 3.52 0.54 -23.16
C LEU A 21 3.80 0.15 -21.72
N LEU A 22 5.07 0.03 -21.35
CA LEU A 22 5.49 -0.24 -19.97
C LEU A 22 5.92 1.06 -19.30
N MET A 23 5.24 1.40 -18.20
CA MET A 23 5.44 2.63 -17.42
C MET A 23 5.80 2.28 -15.96
N PRO A 24 6.56 3.13 -15.25
CA PRO A 24 7.01 2.82 -13.90
C PRO A 24 5.89 2.86 -12.85
N GLY A 25 4.79 3.57 -13.11
CA GLY A 25 3.78 3.82 -12.09
C GLY A 25 2.42 4.30 -12.58
N ALA A 26 1.44 4.28 -11.67
CA ALA A 26 0.04 4.60 -11.95
C ALA A 26 -0.19 6.03 -12.47
N LYS A 27 0.60 6.99 -11.99
CA LYS A 27 0.51 8.38 -12.44
C LYS A 27 0.93 8.47 -13.90
N GLU A 28 2.08 7.90 -14.22
CA GLU A 28 2.66 7.90 -15.55
C GLU A 28 1.78 7.14 -16.56
N VAL A 29 1.13 6.05 -16.12
CA VAL A 29 0.12 5.34 -16.91
C VAL A 29 -1.05 6.26 -17.28
N ARG A 30 -1.64 6.97 -16.30
CA ARG A 30 -2.78 7.89 -16.54
C ARG A 30 -2.38 9.09 -17.39
N ASP A 31 -1.24 9.71 -17.10
CA ASP A 31 -0.73 10.86 -17.86
C ASP A 31 -0.45 10.47 -19.33
N MET A 32 0.00 9.23 -19.59
CA MET A 32 0.23 8.72 -20.94
C MET A 32 -1.07 8.39 -21.66
N GLU A 33 -2.06 7.81 -20.97
CA GLU A 33 -3.39 7.55 -21.53
C GLU A 33 -4.06 8.83 -22.02
N GLU A 34 -4.10 9.86 -21.17
CA GLU A 34 -4.69 11.16 -21.51
C GLU A 34 -4.02 11.79 -22.73
N LYS A 35 -2.68 11.86 -22.73
CA LYS A 35 -1.93 12.40 -23.86
C LYS A 35 -2.14 11.61 -25.14
N LEU A 36 -2.16 10.29 -25.05
CA LEU A 36 -2.32 9.45 -26.23
C LEU A 36 -3.72 9.57 -26.83
N ASN A 37 -4.77 9.64 -26.00
CA ASN A 37 -6.13 9.88 -26.47
C ASN A 37 -6.25 11.23 -27.20
N ASN A 38 -5.66 12.30 -26.64
CA ASN A 38 -5.65 13.61 -27.28
C ASN A 38 -4.95 13.60 -28.65
N GLU A 39 -3.83 12.88 -28.79
CA GLU A 39 -3.15 12.76 -30.09
C GLU A 39 -3.94 11.87 -31.07
N ILE A 40 -4.55 10.78 -30.60
CA ILE A 40 -5.40 9.91 -31.43
C ILE A 40 -6.57 10.68 -32.05
N GLU A 41 -7.22 11.55 -31.28
CA GLU A 41 -8.30 12.43 -31.76
C GLU A 41 -7.80 13.40 -32.83
N LYS A 42 -6.67 14.08 -32.59
CA LYS A 42 -6.07 15.02 -33.55
C LYS A 42 -5.71 14.37 -34.88
N PHE A 43 -5.28 13.12 -34.86
CA PHE A 43 -4.83 12.41 -36.06
C PHE A 43 -5.91 11.52 -36.71
N GLY A 44 -7.16 11.57 -36.24
CA GLY A 44 -8.27 10.79 -36.83
C GLY A 44 -8.13 9.28 -36.65
N LEU A 45 -7.45 8.83 -35.60
CA LEU A 45 -7.19 7.42 -35.29
C LEU A 45 -8.27 6.82 -34.37
N SER A 46 -9.51 7.32 -34.41
CA SER A 46 -10.58 7.04 -33.44
C SER A 46 -10.98 5.56 -33.30
N SER A 47 -10.50 4.68 -34.18
CA SER A 47 -10.70 3.23 -34.08
C SER A 47 -9.76 2.55 -33.07
N VAL A 48 -8.70 3.23 -32.63
CA VAL A 48 -7.70 2.70 -31.70
C VAL A 48 -8.25 2.68 -30.29
N LEU A 49 -8.19 1.52 -29.63
CA LEU A 49 -8.50 1.40 -28.21
C LEU A 49 -7.28 1.74 -27.38
N VAL A 50 -7.37 2.74 -26.50
CA VAL A 50 -6.39 2.93 -25.43
C VAL A 50 -6.95 2.35 -24.13
N SER A 51 -6.15 1.57 -23.43
CA SER A 51 -6.53 1.03 -22.12
C SER A 51 -5.37 1.14 -21.14
N ALA A 52 -5.60 1.82 -20.03
CA ALA A 52 -4.65 1.99 -18.95
C ALA A 52 -4.85 0.99 -17.80
N PHE A 53 -3.77 0.33 -17.40
CA PHE A 53 -3.71 -0.58 -16.27
C PHE A 53 -2.67 -0.16 -15.25
N HIS A 54 -3.13 0.03 -14.03
CA HIS A 54 -2.26 0.18 -12.89
C HIS A 54 -2.90 -0.48 -11.67
N SER A 55 -2.16 -0.55 -10.57
CA SER A 55 -2.60 -1.18 -9.32
C SER A 55 -3.93 -0.66 -8.75
N GLY A 56 -4.44 0.48 -9.22
CA GLY A 56 -5.71 1.07 -8.77
C GLY A 56 -6.93 0.67 -9.61
N VAL A 57 -6.74 -0.05 -10.73
CA VAL A 57 -7.85 -0.51 -11.57
C VAL A 57 -8.46 -1.77 -10.95
N MET A 58 -9.79 -1.83 -10.89
CA MET A 58 -10.51 -2.96 -10.30
C MET A 58 -10.29 -4.24 -11.11
N GLU A 59 -10.37 -5.39 -10.45
CA GLU A 59 -10.19 -6.69 -11.11
C GLU A 59 -11.23 -6.94 -12.22
N ASP A 60 -12.51 -6.61 -12.00
CA ASP A 60 -13.56 -6.76 -13.02
C ASP A 60 -13.33 -5.83 -14.22
N GLN A 61 -12.93 -4.58 -13.96
CA GLN A 61 -12.58 -3.60 -15.00
C GLN A 61 -11.34 -4.06 -15.78
N ARG A 62 -10.32 -4.53 -15.06
CA ARG A 62 -9.10 -5.10 -15.62
C ARG A 62 -9.42 -6.28 -16.54
N ARG A 63 -10.26 -7.22 -16.10
CA ARG A 63 -10.70 -8.37 -16.91
C ARG A 63 -11.47 -7.92 -18.15
N SER A 64 -12.41 -6.99 -18.01
CA SER A 64 -13.19 -6.46 -19.12
C SER A 64 -12.32 -5.76 -20.16
N MET A 65 -11.43 -4.87 -19.72
CA MET A 65 -10.49 -4.15 -20.58
C MET A 65 -9.48 -5.11 -21.25
N ILE A 66 -8.97 -6.13 -20.54
CA ILE A 66 -8.10 -7.16 -21.15
C ILE A 66 -8.89 -7.96 -22.18
N ALA A 67 -10.14 -8.34 -21.89
CA ALA A 67 -10.98 -9.06 -22.84
C ALA A 67 -11.23 -8.20 -24.09
N GLN A 68 -11.57 -6.93 -23.93
CA GLN A 68 -11.75 -5.98 -25.03
C GLN A 68 -10.47 -5.81 -25.85
N TYR A 69 -9.31 -5.68 -25.20
CA TYR A 69 -8.01 -5.60 -25.86
C TYR A 69 -7.67 -6.89 -26.61
N ASN A 70 -7.94 -8.06 -26.01
CA ASN A 70 -7.67 -9.36 -26.63
C ASN A 70 -8.60 -9.64 -27.81
N GLN A 71 -9.81 -9.06 -27.83
CA GLN A 71 -10.74 -9.12 -28.95
C GLN A 71 -10.32 -8.23 -30.13
N ARG A 72 -9.37 -7.30 -29.94
CA ARG A 72 -8.87 -6.46 -31.03
C ARG A 72 -8.11 -7.30 -32.06
N THR A 73 -8.59 -7.27 -33.30
CA THR A 73 -8.05 -8.02 -34.44
C THR A 73 -7.17 -7.14 -35.33
N LYS A 74 -6.64 -7.73 -36.43
CA LYS A 74 -5.91 -7.01 -37.50
C LYS A 74 -6.69 -5.84 -38.14
N ALA A 75 -7.93 -5.53 -37.76
CA ALA A 75 -8.68 -4.39 -38.30
C ALA A 75 -8.84 -3.22 -37.31
N GLN A 76 -8.44 -3.38 -36.04
CA GLN A 76 -8.58 -2.37 -34.99
C GLN A 76 -7.41 -2.47 -34.01
N ALA A 77 -6.45 -1.55 -34.06
CA ALA A 77 -5.28 -1.59 -33.17
C ALA A 77 -5.66 -1.26 -31.71
N GLY A 78 -5.08 -2.00 -30.75
CA GLY A 78 -5.18 -1.70 -29.33
C GLY A 78 -3.84 -1.24 -28.74
N VAL A 79 -3.86 -0.23 -27.88
CA VAL A 79 -2.74 0.20 -27.05
C VAL A 79 -3.05 -0.09 -25.59
N LEU A 80 -2.20 -0.90 -24.98
CA LEU A 80 -2.25 -1.19 -23.55
C LEU A 80 -1.14 -0.46 -22.83
N ILE A 81 -1.48 0.28 -21.78
CA ILE A 81 -0.52 1.04 -20.98
C ILE A 81 -0.49 0.42 -19.59
N MET A 82 0.64 -0.10 -19.12
CA MET A 82 0.66 -0.77 -17.82
C MET A 82 1.97 -0.67 -17.03
N THR A 83 1.89 -0.97 -15.74
CA THR A 83 3.07 -1.16 -14.89
C THR A 83 3.60 -2.60 -14.96
N ASN A 84 4.85 -2.81 -14.54
CA ASN A 84 5.50 -4.14 -14.52
C ASN A 84 4.68 -5.21 -13.78
N ILE A 85 4.00 -4.81 -12.68
CA ILE A 85 3.14 -5.66 -11.85
C ILE A 85 1.90 -6.15 -12.62
N GLY A 86 1.33 -5.30 -13.49
CA GLY A 86 0.19 -5.72 -14.31
C GLY A 86 0.58 -6.65 -15.45
N ALA A 87 1.82 -6.53 -15.96
CA ALA A 87 2.32 -7.26 -17.12
C ALA A 87 2.82 -8.67 -16.77
N THR A 88 3.26 -8.87 -15.53
CA THR A 88 3.77 -10.17 -15.08
C THR A 88 2.66 -11.22 -15.20
N SER A 89 2.97 -12.36 -15.81
CA SER A 89 2.03 -13.47 -16.07
C SER A 89 0.87 -13.23 -17.08
N LEU A 90 0.82 -12.10 -17.79
CA LEU A 90 -0.17 -11.90 -18.85
C LEU A 90 0.35 -12.35 -20.23
N THR A 91 -0.44 -13.16 -20.93
CA THR A 91 -0.25 -13.45 -22.36
C THR A 91 -1.23 -12.58 -23.14
N LEU A 92 -0.69 -11.69 -23.98
CA LEU A 92 -1.46 -10.76 -24.80
C LEU A 92 -1.48 -11.26 -26.25
N PRO A 93 -2.63 -11.73 -26.78
CA PRO A 93 -2.76 -12.10 -28.17
C PRO A 93 -2.47 -10.91 -29.09
N HIS A 94 -1.91 -11.19 -30.27
CA HIS A 94 -1.64 -10.20 -31.31
C HIS A 94 -0.71 -9.05 -30.90
N LEU A 95 0.03 -9.18 -29.80
CA LEU A 95 1.05 -8.21 -29.40
C LEU A 95 2.16 -8.15 -30.47
N ARG A 96 2.31 -6.97 -31.08
CA ARG A 96 3.31 -6.69 -32.12
C ARG A 96 4.44 -5.82 -31.61
N VAL A 97 4.14 -4.87 -30.72
CA VAL A 97 5.09 -3.88 -30.26
C VAL A 97 5.04 -3.76 -28.75
N VAL A 98 6.21 -3.74 -28.14
CA VAL A 98 6.40 -3.27 -26.77
C VAL A 98 7.25 -2.01 -26.81
N ILE A 99 6.81 -0.96 -26.14
CA ILE A 99 7.60 0.26 -25.92
C ILE A 99 7.82 0.36 -24.41
N ASP A 100 9.06 0.23 -23.97
CA ASP A 100 9.41 0.17 -22.55
C ASP A 100 10.11 1.44 -22.09
N SER A 101 9.63 2.04 -21.00
CA SER A 101 10.28 3.19 -20.37
C SER A 101 11.62 2.82 -19.74
N MET A 102 11.93 1.52 -19.61
CA MET A 102 13.13 0.99 -18.94
C MET A 102 13.20 1.38 -17.45
N LEU A 103 12.08 1.79 -16.87
CA LEU A 103 11.96 2.20 -15.47
C LEU A 103 10.99 1.28 -14.73
N THR A 104 11.16 1.19 -13.42
CA THR A 104 10.29 0.43 -12.53
C THR A 104 10.22 1.11 -11.16
N ARG A 105 9.09 0.97 -10.47
CA ARG A 105 8.99 1.35 -9.06
C ARG A 105 9.43 0.17 -8.20
N ARG A 106 10.50 0.36 -7.42
CA ARG A 106 10.99 -0.61 -6.45
C ARG A 106 10.54 -0.22 -5.06
N VAL A 107 10.11 -1.22 -4.31
CA VAL A 107 9.96 -1.09 -2.86
C VAL A 107 11.30 -1.47 -2.26
N THR A 108 11.99 -0.49 -1.69
CA THR A 108 13.20 -0.68 -0.88
C THR A 108 12.84 -0.44 0.57
N VAL A 109 13.75 -0.77 1.49
CA VAL A 109 13.57 -0.47 2.91
C VAL A 109 14.82 0.21 3.40
N ASP A 110 14.63 1.29 4.12
CA ASP A 110 15.74 1.96 4.74
C ASP A 110 16.30 1.08 5.88
N PRO A 111 17.59 0.68 5.81
CA PRO A 111 18.17 -0.31 6.73
C PRO A 111 18.26 0.18 8.18
N TYR A 112 18.20 1.50 8.38
CA TYR A 112 18.30 2.13 9.70
C TYR A 112 16.93 2.32 10.35
N THR A 113 15.89 2.64 9.58
CA THR A 113 14.56 2.99 10.11
C THR A 113 13.54 1.87 9.89
N GLY A 114 13.83 0.88 9.04
CA GLY A 114 12.87 -0.16 8.65
C GLY A 114 11.72 0.38 7.81
N ASN A 115 11.83 1.62 7.31
CA ASN A 115 10.78 2.27 6.55
C ASN A 115 10.77 1.80 5.11
N ILE A 116 9.58 1.52 4.58
CA ILE A 116 9.39 1.25 3.16
C ILE A 116 9.64 2.53 2.37
N MET A 117 10.54 2.45 1.40
CA MET A 117 10.79 3.49 0.40
C MET A 117 10.26 3.01 -0.95
N VAL A 118 9.71 3.92 -1.73
CA VAL A 118 9.29 3.62 -3.11
C VAL A 118 10.08 4.51 -4.05
N GLU A 119 11.00 3.89 -4.78
CA GLU A 119 11.94 4.58 -5.66
C GLU A 119 11.66 4.20 -7.11
N THR A 120 11.91 5.14 -8.01
CA THR A 120 11.86 4.86 -9.46
C THR A 120 13.28 4.66 -9.92
N ASP A 121 13.55 3.44 -10.40
CA ASP A 121 14.87 3.01 -10.78
C ASP A 121 14.82 2.37 -12.18
N TYR A 122 15.98 2.19 -12.80
CA TYR A 122 16.10 1.43 -14.03
C TYR A 122 15.77 -0.04 -13.81
N VAL A 123 15.31 -0.69 -14.87
CA VAL A 123 15.17 -2.15 -14.88
C VAL A 123 16.54 -2.81 -14.85
N THR A 124 16.59 -3.98 -14.24
CA THR A 124 17.78 -4.85 -14.30
C THR A 124 17.90 -5.51 -15.67
N ASN A 125 19.07 -6.06 -15.99
CA ASN A 125 19.27 -6.81 -17.23
C ASN A 125 18.29 -8.00 -17.32
N ASP A 126 18.11 -8.74 -16.22
CA ASP A 126 17.14 -9.84 -16.15
C ASP A 126 15.70 -9.39 -16.45
N GLU A 127 15.27 -8.27 -15.87
CA GLU A 127 13.95 -7.70 -16.15
C GLU A 127 13.84 -7.21 -17.60
N TYR A 128 14.87 -6.58 -18.14
CA TYR A 128 14.92 -6.19 -19.54
C TYR A 128 14.74 -7.39 -20.48
N VAL A 129 15.46 -8.48 -20.24
CA VAL A 129 15.34 -9.73 -21.02
C VAL A 129 13.92 -10.29 -20.92
N GLN A 130 13.34 -10.32 -19.71
CA GLN A 130 11.97 -10.78 -19.51
C GLN A 130 10.93 -9.88 -20.20
N ARG A 131 11.09 -8.56 -20.15
CA ARG A 131 10.21 -7.59 -20.81
C ARG A 131 10.33 -7.67 -22.32
N ARG A 132 11.54 -7.83 -22.86
CA ARG A 132 11.78 -8.10 -24.28
C ARG A 132 11.12 -9.40 -24.75
N GLY A 133 11.16 -10.46 -23.94
CA GLY A 133 10.48 -11.73 -24.23
C GLY A 133 8.95 -11.70 -24.16
N ARG A 134 8.33 -10.54 -23.88
CA ARG A 134 6.86 -10.38 -23.92
C ARG A 134 6.34 -10.31 -25.35
N VAL A 135 7.10 -9.67 -26.23
CA VAL A 135 6.83 -9.68 -27.67
C VAL A 135 7.48 -10.92 -28.29
N GLY A 136 6.95 -11.40 -29.42
CA GLY A 136 7.50 -12.60 -30.08
C GLY A 136 6.85 -13.92 -29.66
N ARG A 137 5.93 -13.92 -28.68
CA ARG A 137 5.29 -15.16 -28.18
C ARG A 137 4.31 -15.79 -29.17
N THR A 138 3.43 -14.99 -29.77
CA THR A 138 2.38 -15.48 -30.68
C THR A 138 2.68 -15.14 -32.14
N GLN A 139 3.59 -14.20 -32.41
CA GLN A 139 3.97 -13.73 -33.73
C GLN A 139 5.23 -12.86 -33.64
N PRO A 140 5.97 -12.64 -34.75
CA PRO A 140 7.07 -11.69 -34.78
C PRO A 140 6.64 -10.28 -34.35
N GLY A 141 7.47 -9.63 -33.55
CA GLY A 141 7.22 -8.28 -33.10
C GLY A 141 8.49 -7.55 -32.67
N GLN A 142 8.31 -6.27 -32.32
CA GLN A 142 9.38 -5.31 -32.10
C GLN A 142 9.37 -4.84 -30.64
N TYR A 143 10.57 -4.61 -30.11
CA TYR A 143 10.77 -4.09 -28.76
C TYR A 143 11.54 -2.78 -28.85
N TYR A 144 10.96 -1.72 -28.31
CA TYR A 144 11.56 -0.39 -28.25
C TYR A 144 11.92 -0.07 -26.79
N ALA A 145 13.20 -0.24 -26.44
CA ALA A 145 13.75 0.28 -25.19
C ALA A 145 13.93 1.79 -25.32
N MET A 146 13.37 2.58 -24.40
CA MET A 146 13.62 4.03 -24.33
C MET A 146 14.96 4.33 -23.64
N MET A 147 16.02 3.66 -24.09
CA MET A 147 17.36 3.68 -23.54
C MET A 147 18.36 3.30 -24.65
N THR A 148 19.56 3.88 -24.62
CA THR A 148 20.62 3.57 -25.57
C THR A 148 21.20 2.18 -25.33
N LYS A 149 21.84 1.60 -26.35
CA LYS A 149 22.52 0.30 -26.21
C LYS A 149 23.59 0.33 -25.11
N ASN A 150 24.37 1.41 -25.03
CA ASN A 150 25.41 1.58 -24.00
C ASN A 150 24.82 1.62 -22.59
N GLU A 151 23.68 2.27 -22.38
CA GLU A 151 23.00 2.27 -21.08
C GLU A 151 22.44 0.88 -20.73
N ILE A 152 21.92 0.14 -21.71
CA ILE A 152 21.44 -1.25 -21.52
C ILE A 152 22.58 -2.18 -21.11
N ASP A 153 23.75 -2.03 -21.76
CA ASP A 153 24.94 -2.84 -21.49
C ASP A 153 25.50 -2.55 -20.08
N ASN A 154 25.17 -1.39 -19.49
CA ASN A 154 25.56 -0.98 -18.14
C ASN A 154 24.46 -1.21 -17.07
N LEU A 155 23.36 -1.89 -17.39
CA LEU A 155 22.33 -2.21 -16.40
C LEU A 155 22.84 -3.18 -15.34
N VAL A 156 22.39 -2.99 -14.10
CA VAL A 156 22.62 -3.95 -13.02
C VAL A 156 22.05 -5.31 -13.43
N LYS A 157 22.84 -6.37 -13.28
CA LYS A 157 22.53 -7.72 -13.80
C LYS A 157 21.17 -8.25 -13.30
N SER A 158 21.00 -8.26 -11.99
CA SER A 158 19.84 -8.88 -11.33
C SER A 158 19.32 -7.95 -10.22
N PRO A 159 18.02 -8.01 -9.89
CA PRO A 159 17.48 -7.22 -8.78
C PRO A 159 18.10 -7.68 -7.45
N GLN A 160 18.22 -6.74 -6.52
CA GLN A 160 18.66 -7.02 -5.16
C GLN A 160 17.78 -8.10 -4.51
N SER A 161 18.38 -8.97 -3.70
CA SER A 161 17.63 -10.02 -3.00
C SER A 161 16.60 -9.42 -2.05
N GLN A 162 15.38 -9.97 -2.05
CA GLN A 162 14.31 -9.51 -1.15
C GLN A 162 14.70 -9.59 0.33
N VAL A 163 15.54 -10.55 0.70
CA VAL A 163 16.02 -10.73 2.07
C VAL A 163 16.84 -9.54 2.55
N GLU A 164 17.50 -8.82 1.63
CA GLU A 164 18.39 -7.70 1.95
C GLU A 164 17.63 -6.41 2.29
N TYR A 165 16.34 -6.31 1.95
CA TYR A 165 15.56 -5.11 2.24
C TYR A 165 14.23 -5.40 2.94
N LEU A 166 13.53 -6.52 2.68
CA LEU A 166 12.26 -6.78 3.37
C LEU A 166 12.44 -6.96 4.89
N PRO A 167 11.44 -6.56 5.71
CA PRO A 167 11.47 -6.78 7.16
C PRO A 167 11.61 -8.27 7.51
N LEU A 168 12.57 -8.60 8.36
CA LEU A 168 12.91 -9.98 8.71
C LEU A 168 12.09 -10.51 9.90
N HIS A 169 11.33 -9.68 10.62
CA HIS A 169 10.67 -10.04 11.88
C HIS A 169 9.85 -11.34 11.81
N LYS A 170 9.00 -11.49 10.78
CA LYS A 170 8.19 -12.71 10.60
C LYS A 170 9.00 -13.92 10.13
N VAL A 171 10.12 -13.70 9.44
CA VAL A 171 11.04 -14.76 9.05
C VAL A 171 11.77 -15.28 10.28
N CYS A 172 12.35 -14.39 11.10
CA CYS A 172 12.99 -14.74 12.36
C CYS A 172 12.03 -15.48 13.31
N LEU A 173 10.79 -14.98 13.49
CA LEU A 173 9.77 -15.68 14.28
C LEU A 173 9.45 -17.08 13.73
N ARG A 174 9.47 -17.27 12.40
CA ARG A 174 9.21 -18.58 11.79
C ARG A 174 10.39 -19.53 12.02
N LEU A 175 11.62 -19.07 11.87
CA LEU A 175 12.82 -19.87 12.12
C LEU A 175 12.88 -20.31 13.59
N LEU A 176 12.70 -19.37 14.52
CA LEU A 176 12.68 -19.66 15.95
C LEU A 176 11.54 -20.61 16.35
N LYS A 177 10.38 -20.55 15.69
CA LYS A 177 9.28 -21.52 15.92
C LYS A 177 9.70 -22.96 15.57
N HIS A 178 10.61 -23.12 14.64
CA HIS A 178 11.15 -24.41 14.20
C HIS A 178 12.49 -24.75 14.87
N ASP A 179 12.84 -24.05 15.96
CA ASP A 179 14.11 -24.20 16.69
C ASP A 179 15.35 -24.00 15.80
N ILE A 180 15.25 -23.11 14.81
CA ILE A 180 16.36 -22.71 13.95
C ILE A 180 16.84 -21.32 14.38
N ASN A 181 18.12 -21.18 14.72
CA ASN A 181 18.72 -19.87 15.01
C ASN A 181 18.84 -19.04 13.73
N PRO A 182 18.20 -17.86 13.64
CA PRO A 182 18.30 -16.98 12.46
C PRO A 182 19.74 -16.63 12.09
N ASN A 183 20.63 -16.45 13.06
CA ASN A 183 22.03 -16.12 12.82
C ASN A 183 22.75 -17.26 12.07
N ASN A 184 22.35 -18.52 12.24
CA ASN A 184 22.95 -19.65 11.52
C ASN A 184 22.55 -19.72 10.03
N ILE A 185 21.45 -19.07 9.64
CA ILE A 185 20.95 -19.08 8.25
C ILE A 185 21.52 -17.91 7.45
N PHE A 186 21.65 -16.75 8.09
CA PHE A 186 22.02 -15.51 7.40
C PHE A 186 23.53 -15.20 7.44
N VAL A 187 24.33 -15.93 8.22
CA VAL A 187 25.80 -15.82 8.24
C VAL A 187 26.42 -16.70 7.14
N SER A 188 27.26 -16.12 6.27
CA SER A 188 28.27 -16.86 5.51
C SER A 188 29.65 -16.35 5.95
N PRO A 189 30.64 -17.21 6.23
CA PRO A 189 31.98 -16.80 6.64
C PRO A 189 32.72 -15.93 5.60
N ASP A 190 32.39 -16.02 4.31
CA ASP A 190 33.26 -15.53 3.22
C ASP A 190 32.73 -14.31 2.44
N ASP A 191 31.62 -13.69 2.86
CA ASP A 191 30.90 -12.71 2.02
C ASP A 191 30.78 -11.33 2.71
N PHE A 192 31.59 -10.36 2.28
CA PHE A 192 31.63 -8.99 2.82
C PHE A 192 30.27 -8.26 2.80
N ASN A 193 29.32 -8.70 1.95
CA ASN A 193 27.95 -8.16 1.91
C ASN A 193 27.02 -8.75 2.99
N ARG A 194 27.40 -9.82 3.68
CA ARG A 194 26.56 -10.47 4.72
C ARG A 194 26.77 -9.95 6.15
N THR A 195 27.76 -9.09 6.39
CA THR A 195 27.90 -8.37 7.68
C THR A 195 26.69 -7.47 7.95
N ASP A 196 26.24 -6.69 6.97
CA ASP A 196 25.01 -5.87 7.11
C ASP A 196 23.75 -6.74 7.32
N LEU A 197 23.68 -7.93 6.69
CA LEU A 197 22.55 -8.82 6.89
C LEU A 197 22.53 -9.41 8.31
N THR A 198 23.68 -9.75 8.87
CA THR A 198 23.82 -10.24 10.24
C THR A 198 23.39 -9.15 11.23
N ASP A 199 23.89 -7.92 11.06
CA ASP A 199 23.47 -6.78 11.88
C ASP A 199 21.96 -6.52 11.78
N ARG A 200 21.36 -6.71 10.59
CA ARG A 200 19.90 -6.58 10.41
C ARG A 200 19.13 -7.68 11.15
N VAL A 201 19.66 -8.90 11.21
CA VAL A 201 19.05 -10.00 11.97
C VAL A 201 19.11 -9.70 13.46
N ASP A 202 20.27 -9.26 13.97
CA ASP A 202 20.43 -8.92 15.39
C ASP A 202 19.49 -7.77 15.79
N ARG A 203 19.44 -6.67 15.01
CA ARG A 203 18.45 -5.59 15.21
C ARG A 203 17.01 -6.09 15.17
N THR A 204 16.72 -7.06 14.30
CA THR A 204 15.37 -7.65 14.21
C THR A 204 15.04 -8.47 15.47
N LEU A 205 16.02 -9.18 16.04
CA LEU A 205 15.84 -9.93 17.29
C LEU A 205 15.64 -8.99 18.47
N ASP A 206 16.39 -7.89 18.54
CA ASP A 206 16.21 -6.82 19.54
C ASP A 206 14.80 -6.22 19.48
N ASP A 207 14.31 -5.88 18.29
CA ASP A 207 12.94 -5.40 18.09
C ASP A 207 11.89 -6.41 18.61
N LEU A 208 12.11 -7.71 18.34
CA LEU A 208 11.20 -8.77 18.78
C LEU A 208 11.22 -8.98 20.29
N LEU A 209 12.37 -8.78 20.95
CA LEU A 209 12.51 -8.78 22.41
C LEU A 209 11.80 -7.57 23.03
N GLU A 210 12.00 -6.37 22.48
CA GLU A 210 11.33 -5.14 22.94
C GLU A 210 9.80 -5.27 22.85
N LEU A 211 9.31 -5.85 21.75
CA LEU A 211 7.89 -6.15 21.55
C LEU A 211 7.37 -7.35 22.39
N LYS A 212 8.26 -8.05 23.11
CA LYS A 212 7.97 -9.23 23.94
C LYS A 212 7.37 -10.40 23.14
N LEU A 213 7.72 -10.48 21.86
CA LEU A 213 7.31 -11.58 20.97
C LEU A 213 8.23 -12.79 21.10
N ILE A 214 9.47 -12.56 21.49
CA ILE A 214 10.44 -13.59 21.91
C ILE A 214 10.94 -13.28 23.32
N LYS A 215 11.63 -14.24 23.93
CA LYS A 215 12.33 -14.10 25.20
C LYS A 215 13.58 -14.98 25.20
N ASP A 216 14.52 -14.65 26.08
CA ASP A 216 15.69 -15.48 26.31
C ASP A 216 15.25 -16.88 26.75
N ARG A 217 15.90 -17.90 26.17
CA ARG A 217 15.74 -19.28 26.60
C ARG A 217 16.48 -19.45 27.94
N VAL A 218 15.83 -20.14 28.87
CA VAL A 218 16.36 -20.33 30.24
C VAL A 218 17.50 -21.36 30.28
N GLU A 219 17.49 -22.32 29.34
CA GLU A 219 18.50 -23.38 29.22
C GLU A 219 19.25 -23.25 27.89
N TRP A 220 20.57 -23.12 27.97
CA TRP A 220 21.44 -23.08 26.80
C TRP A 220 21.66 -24.49 26.23
N ASN A 221 21.60 -24.61 24.90
CA ASN A 221 21.89 -25.83 24.17
C ASN A 221 22.53 -25.44 22.82
N GLU A 222 23.70 -25.98 22.50
CA GLU A 222 24.44 -25.72 21.25
C GLU A 222 23.60 -25.88 19.98
N SER A 223 22.60 -26.78 20.00
CA SER A 223 21.75 -27.07 18.84
C SER A 223 20.45 -26.25 18.80
N SER A 224 20.16 -25.44 19.82
CA SER A 224 18.90 -24.68 19.94
C SER A 224 19.15 -23.17 19.87
N PRO A 225 18.17 -22.39 19.40
CA PRO A 225 18.30 -20.94 19.39
C PRO A 225 18.28 -20.35 20.81
N ASP A 226 19.02 -19.27 20.99
CA ASP A 226 19.12 -18.50 22.25
C ASP A 226 17.76 -17.91 22.69
N TYR A 227 16.83 -17.79 21.75
CA TYR A 227 15.51 -17.23 21.96
C TYR A 227 14.39 -18.26 21.75
N GLU A 228 13.32 -18.11 22.51
CA GLU A 228 12.08 -18.86 22.30
C GLU A 228 10.87 -17.94 22.08
N LEU A 229 9.87 -18.43 21.35
CA LEU A 229 8.65 -17.66 21.09
C LEU A 229 7.80 -17.53 22.36
N THR A 230 7.32 -16.32 22.61
CA THR A 230 6.26 -16.13 23.61
C THR A 230 4.90 -16.51 23.03
N LYS A 231 3.87 -16.59 23.89
CA LYS A 231 2.48 -16.75 23.43
C LYS A 231 2.04 -15.61 22.49
N ALA A 232 2.62 -14.41 22.66
CA ALA A 232 2.39 -13.27 21.79
C ALA A 232 3.07 -13.48 20.43
N GLY A 233 4.32 -13.94 20.41
CA GLY A 233 5.06 -14.27 19.18
C GLY A 233 4.37 -15.34 18.35
N HIS A 234 3.88 -16.40 18.99
CA HIS A 234 3.08 -17.43 18.30
C HIS A 234 1.82 -16.86 17.65
N LEU A 235 1.11 -15.96 18.32
CA LEU A 235 -0.09 -15.34 17.74
C LEU A 235 0.29 -14.38 16.60
N ALA A 236 1.32 -13.56 16.78
CA ALA A 236 1.80 -12.61 15.78
C ALA A 236 2.21 -13.28 14.46
N LEU A 237 2.75 -14.51 14.53
CA LEU A 237 3.07 -15.30 13.34
C LEU A 237 1.83 -15.74 12.56
N LEU A 238 0.69 -15.95 13.23
CA LEU A 238 -0.56 -16.40 12.62
C LEU A 238 -1.39 -15.24 12.07
N LEU A 239 -1.25 -14.04 12.65
CA LEU A 239 -2.01 -12.86 12.23
C LEU A 239 -1.51 -12.30 10.88
N PRO A 240 -2.42 -11.76 10.05
CA PRO A 240 -2.06 -11.14 8.77
C PRO A 240 -1.44 -9.74 8.91
N PHE A 241 -1.06 -9.31 10.12
CA PHE A 241 -0.56 -7.96 10.39
C PHE A 241 0.98 -7.90 10.52
N SER A 242 1.56 -6.71 10.50
CA SER A 242 2.94 -6.48 10.95
C SER A 242 3.15 -6.91 12.42
N VAL A 243 4.41 -7.08 12.84
CA VAL A 243 4.73 -7.55 14.19
C VAL A 243 4.36 -6.51 15.26
N ASN A 244 4.56 -5.21 15.00
CA ASN A 244 4.13 -4.14 15.91
C ASN A 244 2.61 -4.15 16.09
N ASN A 245 1.85 -4.19 15.00
CA ASN A 245 0.39 -4.24 15.06
C ASN A 245 -0.14 -5.52 15.73
N SER A 246 0.54 -6.65 15.51
CA SER A 246 0.23 -7.90 16.21
C SER A 246 0.53 -7.80 17.72
N ALA A 247 1.63 -7.15 18.10
CA ALA A 247 1.99 -6.89 19.49
C ALA A 247 0.99 -5.93 20.16
N PHE A 248 0.56 -4.88 19.45
CA PHE A 248 -0.52 -3.99 19.90
C PHE A 248 -1.80 -4.78 20.19
N LEU A 249 -2.26 -5.61 19.25
CA LEU A 249 -3.47 -6.40 19.45
C LEU A 249 -3.35 -7.38 20.62
N TRP A 250 -2.17 -7.99 20.80
CA TRP A 250 -1.89 -8.83 21.97
C TRP A 250 -1.98 -8.06 23.28
N GLN A 251 -1.35 -6.89 23.38
CA GLN A 251 -1.39 -6.04 24.56
C GLN A 251 -2.81 -5.53 24.85
N TRP A 252 -3.56 -5.16 23.81
CA TRP A 252 -4.98 -4.80 23.90
C TRP A 252 -5.82 -5.91 24.53
N MET A 253 -5.63 -7.16 24.09
CA MET A 253 -6.32 -8.31 24.66
C MET A 253 -5.86 -8.62 26.10
N LYS A 254 -4.57 -8.44 26.40
CA LYS A 254 -4.02 -8.60 27.77
C LYS A 254 -4.63 -7.58 28.74
N ALA A 255 -4.88 -6.36 28.27
CA ALA A 255 -5.60 -5.31 29.00
C ALA A 255 -7.12 -5.56 29.14
N LYS A 256 -7.62 -6.72 28.68
CA LYS A 256 -9.02 -7.16 28.76
C LYS A 256 -10.01 -6.24 28.02
N HIS A 257 -9.56 -5.43 27.07
CA HIS A 257 -10.45 -4.66 26.20
C HIS A 257 -11.24 -5.59 25.24
N PRO A 258 -12.43 -5.16 24.76
CA PRO A 258 -13.16 -5.91 23.73
C PRO A 258 -12.30 -6.12 22.48
N ILE A 259 -12.24 -7.35 21.97
CA ILE A 259 -11.28 -7.72 20.89
C ILE A 259 -11.60 -6.97 19.58
N TYR A 260 -12.89 -6.86 19.23
CA TYR A 260 -13.31 -6.34 17.93
C TYR A 260 -12.78 -4.92 17.64
N PRO A 261 -12.96 -3.90 18.50
CA PRO A 261 -12.42 -2.56 18.22
C PRO A 261 -10.89 -2.51 18.10
N GLY A 262 -10.17 -3.28 18.92
CA GLY A 262 -8.72 -3.39 18.84
C GLY A 262 -8.28 -4.02 17.53
N LEU A 263 -8.97 -5.08 17.08
CA LEU A 263 -8.73 -5.72 15.79
C LEU A 263 -8.95 -4.76 14.62
N ILE A 264 -10.06 -4.00 14.63
CA ILE A 264 -10.36 -3.04 13.58
C ILE A 264 -9.30 -1.94 13.52
N LEU A 265 -8.92 -1.36 14.66
CA LEU A 265 -7.86 -0.37 14.72
C LEU A 265 -6.53 -0.93 14.19
N THR A 266 -6.20 -2.16 14.58
CA THR A 266 -5.00 -2.87 14.09
C THR A 266 -5.02 -3.01 12.57
N ALA A 267 -6.14 -3.47 12.01
CA ALA A 267 -6.30 -3.67 10.57
C ALA A 267 -6.26 -2.35 9.79
N LEU A 268 -6.84 -1.27 10.34
CA LEU A 268 -6.83 0.06 9.74
C LEU A 268 -5.42 0.66 9.68
N ILE A 269 -4.60 0.45 10.73
CA ILE A 269 -3.19 0.86 10.73
C ILE A 269 -2.42 0.02 9.70
N ASP A 270 -2.59 -1.30 9.68
CA ASP A 270 -1.81 -2.18 8.79
C ASP A 270 -2.16 -2.00 7.31
N ASN A 271 -3.43 -1.75 7.00
CA ASN A 271 -3.92 -1.55 5.62
C ASN A 271 -3.98 -0.08 5.22
N TYR A 272 -3.40 0.81 6.02
CA TYR A 272 -3.55 2.23 5.83
C TYR A 272 -3.19 2.70 4.42
N GLY A 273 -4.10 3.46 3.86
CA GLY A 273 -3.95 4.25 2.65
C GLY A 273 -5.09 5.28 2.62
N PRO A 274 -5.03 6.31 1.76
CA PRO A 274 -6.21 7.13 1.54
C PRO A 274 -7.31 6.18 1.03
N TYR A 275 -8.33 5.95 1.84
CA TYR A 275 -9.48 5.13 1.47
C TYR A 275 -10.37 5.87 0.46
N TRP A 276 -10.02 7.09 0.08
CA TRP A 276 -10.76 7.90 -0.88
C TRP A 276 -10.24 7.73 -2.30
N ASN A 277 -11.16 7.50 -3.22
CA ASN A 277 -11.00 7.72 -4.65
C ASN A 277 -11.33 9.20 -4.95
N LEU A 278 -10.35 10.07 -4.69
CA LEU A 278 -10.50 11.51 -4.93
C LEU A 278 -10.70 11.81 -6.42
N PRO A 279 -11.50 12.83 -6.77
CA PRO A 279 -11.71 13.19 -8.16
C PRO A 279 -10.39 13.54 -8.86
N SER A 280 -10.32 13.28 -10.16
CA SER A 280 -9.17 13.71 -10.96
C SER A 280 -9.19 15.23 -11.12
N ARG A 281 -8.04 15.88 -10.88
CA ARG A 281 -7.86 17.31 -11.11
C ARG A 281 -8.10 17.72 -12.57
N ALA A 282 -7.93 16.80 -13.52
CA ALA A 282 -8.22 17.04 -14.94
C ALA A 282 -9.70 17.37 -15.20
N LYS A 283 -10.62 17.00 -14.30
CA LYS A 283 -12.03 17.41 -14.39
C LYS A 283 -12.28 18.87 -13.99
N TYR A 284 -11.25 19.54 -13.47
CA TYR A 284 -11.32 20.86 -12.86
C TYR A 284 -10.17 21.77 -13.36
N THR A 285 -9.76 21.61 -14.62
CA THR A 285 -8.62 22.33 -15.23
C THR A 285 -8.67 23.84 -14.97
N ASP A 286 -9.87 24.42 -14.99
CA ASP A 286 -10.11 25.85 -14.83
C ASP A 286 -10.82 26.21 -13.52
N ASP A 287 -11.11 25.23 -12.66
CA ASP A 287 -11.85 25.42 -11.39
C ASP A 287 -11.13 24.79 -10.19
N SER A 288 -10.00 25.40 -9.82
CA SER A 288 -9.23 24.97 -8.64
C SER A 288 -10.05 25.04 -7.35
N LEU A 289 -10.97 26.00 -7.23
CA LEU A 289 -11.80 26.18 -6.04
C LEU A 289 -12.91 25.11 -5.96
N GLY A 290 -13.47 24.69 -7.10
CA GLY A 290 -14.40 23.57 -7.18
C GLY A 290 -13.74 22.23 -6.89
N TYR A 291 -12.51 22.02 -7.36
CA TYR A 291 -11.72 20.83 -6.99
C TYR A 291 -11.52 20.75 -5.48
N GLN A 292 -11.13 21.87 -4.88
CA GLN A 292 -10.94 22.01 -3.45
C GLN A 292 -12.23 21.74 -2.65
N ARG A 293 -13.35 22.33 -3.07
CA ARG A 293 -14.67 22.09 -2.46
C ARG A 293 -15.10 20.63 -2.58
N ALA A 294 -14.86 19.99 -3.72
CA ALA A 294 -15.20 18.58 -3.93
C ALA A 294 -14.44 17.65 -2.96
N ILE A 295 -13.14 17.89 -2.75
CA ILE A 295 -12.35 17.12 -1.79
C ILE A 295 -12.80 17.41 -0.36
N ALA A 296 -12.98 18.69 -0.01
CA ALA A 296 -13.41 19.09 1.32
C ALA A 296 -14.75 18.42 1.70
N ASN A 297 -15.71 18.33 0.78
CA ASN A 297 -17.00 17.68 1.00
C ASN A 297 -16.90 16.16 1.25
N ILE A 298 -15.90 15.49 0.67
CA ILE A 298 -15.68 14.06 0.89
C ILE A 298 -15.09 13.84 2.29
N ILE A 299 -14.10 14.66 2.67
CA ILE A 299 -13.36 14.48 3.91
C ILE A 299 -14.16 14.98 5.13
N SER A 300 -14.85 16.12 5.00
CA SER A 300 -15.61 16.77 6.10
C SER A 300 -16.68 15.88 6.73
N ARG A 301 -17.12 14.86 6.00
CA ARG A 301 -18.08 13.84 6.44
C ARG A 301 -17.61 13.01 7.64
N TYR A 302 -16.30 12.82 7.78
CA TYR A 302 -15.70 11.95 8.81
C TYR A 302 -14.81 12.71 9.79
N THR A 303 -14.86 14.04 9.77
CA THR A 303 -13.93 14.88 10.50
C THR A 303 -14.68 16.00 11.20
N ASP A 304 -14.43 16.15 12.49
CA ASP A 304 -14.68 17.37 13.25
C ASP A 304 -13.35 18.07 13.57
N PRO A 305 -13.33 19.31 14.11
CA PRO A 305 -12.08 19.98 14.44
C PRO A 305 -11.14 19.10 15.28
N SER A 306 -11.65 18.35 16.27
CA SER A 306 -10.84 17.56 17.21
C SER A 306 -10.37 16.21 16.69
N THR A 307 -10.79 15.81 15.49
CA THR A 307 -10.56 14.46 14.95
C THR A 307 -9.11 14.30 14.49
N ASN A 308 -8.46 13.21 14.90
CA ASN A 308 -7.15 12.82 14.37
C ASN A 308 -7.25 11.80 13.22
N ASP A 309 -6.14 11.58 12.52
CA ASP A 309 -6.06 10.69 11.34
C ASP A 309 -6.64 9.29 11.60
N LEU A 310 -6.41 8.69 12.78
CA LEU A 310 -6.93 7.36 13.13
C LEU A 310 -8.43 7.36 13.44
N GLU A 311 -8.93 8.44 14.05
CA GLU A 311 -10.36 8.57 14.35
C GLU A 311 -11.18 8.63 13.06
N VAL A 312 -10.69 9.35 12.04
CA VAL A 312 -11.28 9.33 10.69
C VAL A 312 -11.40 7.90 10.17
N GLN A 313 -10.35 7.09 10.33
CA GLN A 313 -10.37 5.70 9.88
C GLN A 313 -11.43 4.87 10.60
N LEU A 314 -11.57 5.06 11.91
CA LEU A 314 -12.60 4.39 12.69
C LEU A 314 -14.01 4.86 12.31
N TYR A 315 -14.22 6.14 12.01
CA TYR A 315 -15.50 6.66 11.54
C TYR A 315 -15.87 6.12 10.15
N ILE A 316 -14.90 6.01 9.23
CA ILE A 316 -15.12 5.35 7.94
C ILE A 316 -15.56 3.90 8.14
N TRP A 317 -14.91 3.16 9.04
CA TRP A 317 -15.31 1.80 9.38
C TRP A 317 -16.72 1.72 9.97
N GLN A 318 -17.09 2.65 10.87
CA GLN A 318 -18.43 2.67 11.46
C GLN A 318 -19.50 2.92 10.40
N ASP A 319 -19.29 3.90 9.52
CA ASP A 319 -20.21 4.20 8.43
C ASP A 319 -20.35 3.04 7.43
N LEU A 320 -19.26 2.33 7.15
CA LEU A 320 -19.26 1.10 6.36
C LEU A 320 -20.15 0.03 7.01
N MET A 321 -19.95 -0.22 8.30
CA MET A 321 -20.71 -1.23 9.05
C MET A 321 -22.20 -0.88 9.20
N GLU A 322 -22.53 0.41 9.31
CA GLU A 322 -23.91 0.88 9.37
C GLU A 322 -24.62 0.81 8.01
N SER A 323 -23.90 1.14 6.94
CA SER A 323 -24.44 1.11 5.58
C SER A 323 -24.53 -0.31 5.00
N CYS A 324 -23.72 -1.23 5.51
CA CYS A 324 -23.63 -2.62 5.06
C CYS A 324 -23.81 -3.58 6.25
N MET A 325 -24.94 -3.49 6.97
CA MET A 325 -25.14 -4.23 8.23
C MET A 325 -24.93 -5.76 8.12
N HIS A 326 -25.24 -6.37 6.98
CA HIS A 326 -25.07 -7.82 6.80
C HIS A 326 -23.64 -8.23 6.39
N MET A 327 -22.71 -7.26 6.27
CA MET A 327 -21.27 -7.51 6.10
C MET A 327 -20.67 -8.34 7.26
N LEU A 328 -21.35 -8.36 8.42
CA LEU A 328 -21.04 -9.26 9.53
C LEU A 328 -20.97 -10.73 9.11
N ALA A 329 -21.88 -11.18 8.22
CA ALA A 329 -21.87 -12.54 7.68
C ALA A 329 -20.65 -12.78 6.76
N TYR A 330 -20.11 -11.72 6.14
CA TYR A 330 -18.91 -11.82 5.31
C TYR A 330 -17.62 -11.97 6.14
N LEU A 331 -17.60 -11.31 7.31
CA LEU A 331 -16.46 -11.29 8.24
C LEU A 331 -16.44 -12.50 9.18
N THR A 332 -17.58 -13.17 9.36
CA THR A 332 -17.69 -14.42 10.13
C THR A 332 -17.60 -15.63 9.20
N PRO A 333 -16.90 -16.71 9.60
CA PRO A 333 -16.86 -17.93 8.79
C PRO A 333 -18.23 -18.62 8.82
N THR A 334 -18.91 -18.69 7.67
CA THR A 334 -20.10 -19.53 7.49
C THR A 334 -19.67 -20.98 7.18
N PRO A 335 -20.16 -22.00 7.90
CA PRO A 335 -19.91 -23.41 7.59
C PRO A 335 -20.28 -23.75 6.14
N LEU A 336 -19.52 -24.66 5.51
CA LEU A 336 -19.77 -25.10 4.13
C LEU A 336 -21.19 -25.68 3.94
N ALA A 337 -21.76 -26.29 4.99
CA ALA A 337 -23.10 -26.87 4.98
C ALA A 337 -24.24 -25.82 4.85
N GLU A 338 -23.95 -24.55 5.13
CA GLU A 338 -24.93 -23.44 5.11
C GLU A 338 -24.79 -22.55 3.85
N GLN A 339 -23.97 -22.97 2.87
CA GLN A 339 -23.71 -22.22 1.62
C GLN A 339 -24.65 -22.68 0.49
N ASP A 340 -25.95 -22.51 0.69
CA ASP A 340 -27.00 -22.80 -0.29
C ASP A 340 -27.19 -21.66 -1.32
N ASN A 341 -28.22 -21.75 -2.16
CA ASN A 341 -28.53 -20.71 -3.15
C ASN A 341 -28.93 -19.38 -2.48
N ASP A 342 -29.64 -19.43 -1.36
CA ASP A 342 -30.08 -18.24 -0.62
C ASP A 342 -28.87 -17.49 -0.03
N TRP A 343 -27.89 -18.23 0.51
CA TRP A 343 -26.61 -17.68 0.92
C TRP A 343 -25.88 -16.99 -0.23
N ARG A 344 -25.86 -17.59 -1.43
CA ARG A 344 -25.20 -16.98 -2.61
C ARG A 344 -25.91 -15.71 -3.07
N GLU A 345 -27.23 -15.66 -3.01
CA GLU A 345 -28.00 -14.46 -3.33
C GLU A 345 -27.77 -13.34 -2.31
N GLN A 346 -27.76 -13.68 -1.02
CA GLN A 346 -27.39 -12.74 0.04
C GLN A 346 -25.97 -12.19 -0.17
N GLN A 347 -24.99 -13.04 -0.48
CA GLN A 347 -23.62 -12.60 -0.79
C GLN A 347 -23.56 -11.63 -1.98
N LYS A 348 -24.34 -11.88 -3.03
CA LYS A 348 -24.44 -10.95 -4.18
C LYS A 348 -25.06 -9.62 -3.77
N ALA A 349 -26.12 -9.63 -2.97
CA ALA A 349 -26.76 -8.43 -2.44
C ALA A 349 -25.77 -7.58 -1.62
N GLU A 350 -24.96 -8.22 -0.77
CA GLU A 350 -23.92 -7.56 0.03
C GLU A 350 -22.82 -6.94 -0.82
N ILE A 351 -22.32 -7.67 -1.83
CA ILE A 351 -21.33 -7.14 -2.76
C ILE A 351 -21.89 -5.89 -3.48
N ASN A 352 -23.17 -5.91 -3.84
CA ASN A 352 -23.83 -4.77 -4.46
C ASN A 352 -24.06 -3.60 -3.50
N ALA A 353 -24.42 -3.86 -2.23
CA ALA A 353 -24.54 -2.84 -1.19
C ALA A 353 -23.18 -2.14 -0.96
N LEU A 354 -22.12 -2.91 -0.82
CA LEU A 354 -20.76 -2.41 -0.67
C LEU A 354 -20.33 -1.58 -1.88
N ARG A 355 -20.59 -2.04 -3.11
CA ARG A 355 -20.31 -1.28 -4.34
C ARG A 355 -21.06 0.05 -4.38
N ARG A 356 -22.31 0.09 -3.91
CA ARG A 356 -23.10 1.34 -3.83
C ARG A 356 -22.50 2.29 -2.81
N TRP A 357 -22.17 1.80 -1.61
CA TRP A 357 -21.53 2.59 -0.56
C TRP A 357 -20.18 3.17 -1.02
N GLU A 358 -19.33 2.33 -1.63
CA GLU A 358 -18.02 2.73 -2.16
C GLU A 358 -18.15 3.89 -3.17
N ARG A 359 -19.15 3.83 -4.07
CA ARG A 359 -19.39 4.91 -5.04
C ARG A 359 -19.91 6.18 -4.37
N GLN A 360 -20.87 6.06 -3.47
CA GLN A 360 -21.50 7.21 -2.80
C GLN A 360 -20.53 7.96 -1.89
N ARG A 361 -19.58 7.27 -1.27
CA ARG A 361 -18.60 7.85 -0.35
C ARG A 361 -17.24 8.12 -1.01
N SER A 362 -17.15 7.94 -2.33
CA SER A 362 -15.90 8.09 -3.10
C SER A 362 -14.77 7.27 -2.49
N MET A 363 -15.01 5.99 -2.19
CA MET A 363 -14.03 5.10 -1.56
C MET A 363 -13.26 4.28 -2.59
N ASP A 364 -11.97 4.06 -2.31
CA ASP A 364 -11.11 3.16 -3.06
C ASP A 364 -11.51 1.71 -2.75
N GLN A 365 -12.16 1.07 -3.71
CA GLN A 365 -12.68 -0.29 -3.56
C GLN A 365 -11.59 -1.30 -3.26
N ARG A 366 -10.40 -1.14 -3.84
CA ARG A 366 -9.29 -2.06 -3.60
C ARG A 366 -8.85 -1.96 -2.14
N LYS A 367 -8.70 -0.76 -1.61
CA LYS A 367 -8.33 -0.54 -0.20
C LYS A 367 -9.36 -1.06 0.78
N ILE A 368 -10.65 -0.86 0.48
CA ILE A 368 -11.72 -1.43 1.31
C ILE A 368 -11.69 -2.97 1.27
N ARG A 369 -11.43 -3.59 0.12
CA ARG A 369 -11.31 -5.05 0.01
C ARG A 369 -10.09 -5.61 0.75
N GLU A 370 -8.93 -4.95 0.64
CA GLU A 370 -7.70 -5.30 1.38
C GLU A 370 -7.96 -5.26 2.90
N LEU A 371 -8.62 -4.20 3.38
CA LEU A 371 -9.02 -4.07 4.78
C LEU A 371 -9.98 -5.18 5.23
N LEU A 372 -11.07 -5.41 4.49
CA LEU A 372 -12.06 -6.43 4.83
C LEU A 372 -11.46 -7.84 4.85
N PHE A 373 -10.58 -8.14 3.89
CA PHE A 373 -9.86 -9.40 3.84
C PHE A 373 -8.96 -9.59 5.07
N SER A 374 -8.19 -8.56 5.44
CA SER A 374 -7.34 -8.57 6.63
C SER A 374 -8.14 -8.78 7.91
N VAL A 375 -9.26 -8.08 8.07
CA VAL A 375 -10.17 -8.23 9.22
C VAL A 375 -10.75 -9.65 9.27
N LYS A 376 -11.20 -10.19 8.14
CA LYS A 376 -11.75 -11.55 8.04
C LYS A 376 -10.73 -12.61 8.46
N LEU A 377 -9.53 -12.58 7.86
CA LEU A 377 -8.46 -13.53 8.18
C LEU A 377 -8.06 -13.46 9.65
N ALA A 378 -7.85 -12.25 10.18
CA ALA A 378 -7.48 -12.07 11.57
C ALA A 378 -8.59 -12.55 12.53
N SER A 379 -9.86 -12.30 12.21
CA SER A 379 -11.01 -12.79 13.00
C SER A 379 -11.03 -14.33 13.05
N GLN A 380 -10.78 -14.99 11.91
CA GLN A 380 -10.67 -16.45 11.84
C GLN A 380 -9.52 -16.98 12.69
N VAL A 381 -8.34 -16.37 12.60
CA VAL A 381 -7.16 -16.74 13.40
C VAL A 381 -7.45 -16.59 14.90
N ILE A 382 -8.04 -15.47 15.31
CA ILE A 382 -8.42 -15.21 16.70
C ILE A 382 -9.42 -16.26 17.19
N ASN A 383 -10.47 -16.53 16.41
CA ASN A 383 -11.47 -17.53 16.76
C ASN A 383 -10.83 -18.92 16.95
N ILE A 384 -9.98 -19.36 16.02
CA ILE A 384 -9.28 -20.66 16.12
C ILE A 384 -8.33 -20.69 17.34
N TYR A 385 -7.60 -19.60 17.57
CA TYR A 385 -6.63 -19.52 18.67
C TYR A 385 -7.31 -19.61 20.05
N PHE A 386 -8.49 -19.00 20.22
CA PHE A 386 -9.21 -18.98 21.50
C PHE A 386 -10.17 -20.17 21.70
N THR A 387 -10.79 -20.70 20.63
CA THR A 387 -11.63 -21.92 20.70
C THR A 387 -10.83 -23.14 21.13
N LYS A 388 -9.63 -23.35 20.57
CA LYS A 388 -8.72 -24.44 20.99
C LYS A 388 -8.31 -24.36 22.47
N ARG A 389 -8.44 -23.20 23.11
CA ARG A 389 -8.04 -22.97 24.50
C ARG A 389 -9.19 -22.95 25.51
N ARG A 390 -10.38 -23.45 25.13
CA ARG A 390 -11.60 -23.48 25.99
C ARG A 390 -11.93 -22.14 26.66
N ARG A 391 -11.58 -21.02 26.01
CA ARG A 391 -11.98 -19.69 26.47
C ARG A 391 -13.20 -19.27 25.66
N SER A 392 -14.36 -19.38 26.28
CA SER A 392 -15.68 -18.92 25.81
C SER A 392 -15.79 -17.39 25.73
N LYS A 393 -14.79 -16.70 25.18
CA LYS A 393 -14.98 -15.32 24.72
C LYS A 393 -15.37 -15.38 23.26
N VAL A 394 -16.68 -15.38 23.02
CA VAL A 394 -17.26 -15.16 21.70
C VAL A 394 -16.68 -13.84 21.18
N PHE A 395 -16.07 -13.87 20.00
CA PHE A 395 -15.73 -12.68 19.26
C PHE A 395 -17.02 -11.96 18.90
N VAL A 396 -17.43 -11.00 19.73
CA VAL A 396 -18.66 -10.23 19.51
C VAL A 396 -18.32 -9.06 18.60
N ILE A 397 -18.91 -9.08 17.41
CA ILE A 397 -18.89 -7.91 16.53
C ILE A 397 -20.03 -6.98 16.96
N GLY A 398 -19.74 -5.68 17.05
CA GLY A 398 -20.76 -4.70 17.41
C GLY A 398 -20.27 -3.26 17.35
N ARG A 399 -21.17 -2.32 17.64
CA ARG A 399 -20.84 -0.90 17.71
C ARG A 399 -19.83 -0.63 18.84
N PHE A 400 -18.98 0.36 18.63
CA PHE A 400 -18.05 0.84 19.65
C PHE A 400 -17.99 2.37 19.64
N ASN A 401 -17.50 2.97 20.72
CA ASN A 401 -17.31 4.41 20.79
C ASN A 401 -15.85 4.74 20.43
N VAL A 402 -15.65 5.55 19.38
CA VAL A 402 -14.32 5.89 18.85
C VAL A 402 -13.44 6.54 19.92
N SER A 403 -13.96 7.53 20.65
CA SER A 403 -13.21 8.21 21.72
C SER A 403 -12.74 7.24 22.83
N ARG A 404 -13.60 6.28 23.23
CA ARG A 404 -13.21 5.24 24.21
C ARG A 404 -12.14 4.30 23.65
N VAL A 405 -12.24 3.92 22.37
CA VAL A 405 -11.24 3.08 21.70
C VAL A 405 -9.90 3.81 21.66
N MET A 406 -9.88 5.07 21.26
CA MET A 406 -8.66 5.88 21.18
C MET A 406 -8.04 6.13 22.56
N LYS A 407 -8.85 6.42 23.59
CA LYS A 407 -8.37 6.57 24.96
C LYS A 407 -7.67 5.30 25.47
N ALA A 408 -8.19 4.12 25.13
CA ALA A 408 -7.58 2.84 25.47
C ALA A 408 -6.36 2.51 24.59
N ALA A 409 -6.38 2.88 23.31
CA ALA A 409 -5.33 2.54 22.36
C ALA A 409 -4.06 3.36 22.56
N ARG A 410 -4.16 4.67 22.86
CA ARG A 410 -3.03 5.60 23.01
C ARG A 410 -1.89 5.06 23.89
N PRO A 411 -2.10 4.63 25.16
CA PRO A 411 -1.00 4.14 25.99
C PRO A 411 -0.34 2.87 25.43
N ILE A 412 -1.13 1.99 24.79
CA ILE A 412 -0.62 0.76 24.19
C ILE A 412 0.19 1.07 22.93
N LEU A 413 -0.29 1.98 22.07
CA LEU A 413 0.44 2.43 20.88
C LEU A 413 1.74 3.14 21.27
N ALA A 414 1.72 3.98 22.31
CA ALA A 414 2.91 4.64 22.85
C ALA A 414 3.97 3.64 23.34
N GLN A 415 3.53 2.52 23.94
CA GLN A 415 4.42 1.46 24.36
C GLN A 415 4.97 0.65 23.16
N VAL A 416 4.11 0.24 22.23
CA VAL A 416 4.48 -0.63 21.10
C VAL A 416 5.31 0.08 20.03
N TYR A 417 5.10 1.39 19.88
CA TYR A 417 5.78 2.23 18.91
C TYR A 417 6.71 3.25 19.59
N ALA A 418 7.22 2.94 20.78
CA ALA A 418 8.12 3.82 21.54
C ALA A 418 9.35 4.24 20.71
N SER A 419 9.94 3.31 19.98
CA SER A 419 11.07 3.56 19.06
C SER A 419 10.72 4.45 17.86
N ARG A 420 9.44 4.78 17.65
CA ARG A 420 8.94 5.68 16.59
C ARG A 420 8.40 7.01 17.13
N LEU A 421 8.75 7.36 18.36
CA LEU A 421 8.49 8.70 18.89
C LEU A 421 9.30 9.76 18.12
N MET A 422 8.60 10.83 17.75
CA MET A 422 9.09 11.96 16.97
C MET A 422 8.90 13.23 17.79
N LYS A 423 9.89 14.14 17.75
CA LYS A 423 9.82 15.45 18.42
C LYS A 423 9.86 16.57 17.41
N LYS A 424 9.07 17.62 17.63
CA LYS A 424 9.01 18.79 16.76
C LYS A 424 10.31 19.58 16.85
N GLU A 425 10.87 19.88 15.68
CA GLU A 425 12.03 20.75 15.52
C GLU A 425 11.67 21.84 14.49
N GLY A 426 11.72 23.10 14.92
CA GLY A 426 11.25 24.23 14.11
C GLY A 426 9.74 24.19 13.82
N ASN A 427 9.34 24.75 12.68
CA ASN A 427 7.92 24.99 12.39
C ASN A 427 7.21 23.84 11.67
N SER A 428 7.95 22.91 11.06
CA SER A 428 7.35 21.90 10.17
C SER A 428 8.16 20.61 10.03
N LEU A 429 9.12 20.35 10.93
CA LEU A 429 9.93 19.15 10.92
C LEU A 429 9.74 18.37 12.22
N LEU A 430 9.76 17.05 12.08
CA LEU A 430 9.67 16.09 13.16
C LEU A 430 10.90 15.20 13.10
N TYR A 431 11.60 15.09 14.21
CA TYR A 431 12.88 14.45 14.30
C TYR A 431 12.76 13.16 15.12
N ASN A 432 13.32 12.06 14.62
CA ASN A 432 13.42 10.80 15.37
C ASN A 432 14.76 10.68 16.11
N TRP A 433 14.85 9.76 17.07
CA TRP A 433 16.09 9.49 17.80
C TRP A 433 17.31 9.11 16.93
N LYS A 434 17.11 8.77 15.65
CA LYS A 434 18.16 8.41 14.68
C LYS A 434 18.65 9.59 13.81
N ASN A 435 18.50 10.82 14.27
CA ASN A 435 19.00 11.98 13.52
C ASN A 435 18.32 12.29 12.19
N ARG A 436 17.05 11.88 12.01
CA ARG A 436 16.33 12.05 10.74
C ARG A 436 15.12 12.96 10.87
N MET A 437 15.01 13.89 9.93
CA MET A 437 13.89 14.83 9.82
C MET A 437 12.79 14.27 8.90
N TYR A 438 11.55 14.41 9.37
CA TYR A 438 10.32 14.01 8.70
C TYR A 438 9.38 15.20 8.60
N LYS A 439 8.53 15.18 7.57
CA LYS A 439 7.39 16.09 7.43
C LYS A 439 6.10 15.31 7.56
N LEU A 440 5.06 15.91 8.15
CA LEU A 440 3.72 15.35 8.03
C LEU A 440 3.28 15.33 6.56
N ASP A 441 2.66 14.22 6.15
CA ASP A 441 2.05 14.08 4.83
C ASP A 441 1.05 15.22 4.59
N GLN A 442 0.90 15.63 3.33
CA GLN A 442 0.03 16.74 2.96
C GLN A 442 -1.43 16.55 3.42
N TRP A 443 -1.88 15.31 3.57
CA TRP A 443 -3.24 14.97 3.97
C TRP A 443 -3.41 14.70 5.47
N SER A 444 -2.34 14.79 6.28
CA SER A 444 -2.44 14.55 7.72
C SER A 444 -3.16 15.70 8.42
N LEU A 445 -4.17 15.36 9.21
CA LEU A 445 -4.95 16.30 10.02
C LEU A 445 -4.13 16.96 11.11
N LEU A 446 -3.05 16.30 11.54
CA LEU A 446 -2.11 16.79 12.55
C LEU A 446 -1.33 18.03 12.08
N LYS A 447 -1.43 18.44 10.81
CA LYS A 447 -0.85 19.70 10.34
C LYS A 447 -1.53 20.93 10.94
N ALA A 448 -2.79 20.83 11.33
CA ALA A 448 -3.57 21.91 11.95
C ALA A 448 -2.95 22.37 13.27
N THR A 449 -2.53 21.39 14.08
CA THR A 449 -2.00 21.61 15.43
C THR A 449 -0.48 21.52 15.47
N TYR A 450 0.11 20.76 14.55
CA TYR A 450 1.53 20.42 14.48
C TYR A 450 2.12 20.16 15.89
N PRO A 451 1.68 19.08 16.56
CA PRO A 451 1.97 18.84 17.96
C PRO A 451 3.46 18.66 18.23
N THR A 452 3.86 18.90 19.48
CA THR A 452 5.26 18.87 19.92
C THR A 452 5.86 17.47 19.87
N GLU A 453 5.06 16.45 20.11
CA GLU A 453 5.46 15.05 20.07
C GLU A 453 4.42 14.20 19.34
N LEU A 454 4.89 13.24 18.54
CA LEU A 454 4.06 12.31 17.77
C LEU A 454 4.68 10.94 17.70
N ILE A 455 3.83 9.91 17.67
CA ILE A 455 4.25 8.54 17.37
C ILE A 455 3.99 8.28 15.90
N ALA A 456 5.04 8.06 15.11
CA ALA A 456 4.92 7.75 13.69
C ALA A 456 4.54 6.28 13.50
N LEU A 457 3.24 6.01 13.35
CA LEU A 457 2.73 4.67 13.07
C LEU A 457 3.15 4.21 11.68
N ILE A 458 3.07 5.14 10.71
CA ILE A 458 3.45 4.88 9.33
C ILE A 458 4.26 6.06 8.81
N SER A 459 5.48 5.76 8.40
CA SER A 459 6.32 6.68 7.66
C SER A 459 6.88 6.02 6.41
N PHE A 460 7.15 6.83 5.41
CA PHE A 460 7.72 6.39 4.15
C PHE A 460 8.73 7.42 3.67
N GLN A 461 9.64 6.98 2.81
CA GLN A 461 10.57 7.88 2.16
C GLN A 461 10.36 7.81 0.65
N THR A 462 10.57 8.94 0.01
CA THR A 462 10.54 9.06 -1.45
C THR A 462 11.72 9.91 -1.89
N VAL A 463 12.30 9.56 -3.03
CA VAL A 463 13.31 10.39 -3.66
C VAL A 463 12.59 11.46 -4.49
N SER A 464 12.95 12.72 -4.28
CA SER A 464 12.41 13.82 -5.07
C SER A 464 12.99 13.82 -6.49
N ARG A 465 12.37 14.58 -7.40
CA ARG A 465 12.92 14.81 -8.76
C ARG A 465 14.33 15.42 -8.77
N ARG A 466 14.78 16.01 -7.66
CA ARG A 466 16.13 16.59 -7.48
C ARG A 466 17.07 15.63 -6.75
N ASN A 467 16.74 14.35 -6.69
CA ASN A 467 17.51 13.32 -6.00
C ASN A 467 17.69 13.58 -4.49
N GLN A 468 16.70 14.24 -3.87
CA GLN A 468 16.70 14.50 -2.42
C GLN A 468 15.76 13.53 -1.72
N ASN A 469 16.24 12.88 -0.66
CA ASN A 469 15.41 12.02 0.17
C ASN A 469 14.42 12.86 0.97
N LEU A 470 13.13 12.63 0.73
CA LEU A 470 12.04 13.25 1.48
C LEU A 470 11.41 12.18 2.36
N SER A 471 11.44 12.41 3.67
CA SER A 471 10.82 11.53 4.65
C SER A 471 9.47 12.11 5.10
N PHE A 472 8.43 11.28 5.03
CA PHE A 472 7.07 11.68 5.38
C PHE A 472 6.46 10.77 6.43
N ILE A 473 5.69 11.36 7.34
CA ILE A 473 4.82 10.65 8.29
C ILE A 473 3.41 10.67 7.70
N ARG A 474 2.89 9.50 7.37
CA ARG A 474 1.57 9.35 6.72
C ARG A 474 0.44 9.09 7.70
N LEU A 475 0.76 8.47 8.83
CA LEU A 475 -0.16 8.21 9.91
C LEU A 475 0.59 8.35 11.22
N ALA A 476 0.06 9.16 12.12
CA ALA A 476 0.61 9.36 13.45
C ALA A 476 -0.49 9.56 14.48
N ILE A 477 -0.09 9.50 15.73
CA ILE A 477 -0.93 9.75 16.88
C ILE A 477 -0.14 10.50 17.94
N GLU A 478 -0.78 11.43 18.64
CA GLU A 478 -0.17 12.06 19.81
C GLU A 478 -0.05 11.04 20.96
N PRO A 479 1.07 11.02 21.70
CA PRO A 479 1.26 10.09 22.81
C PRO A 479 0.24 10.31 23.94
N THR A 480 -0.23 11.55 24.11
CA THR A 480 -1.25 11.95 25.08
C THR A 480 -2.47 12.56 24.38
N GLN A 481 -3.58 12.75 25.08
CA GLN A 481 -4.72 13.45 24.48
C GLN A 481 -4.37 14.92 24.23
N PRO A 482 -4.76 15.50 23.08
CA PRO A 482 -4.50 16.89 22.78
C PRO A 482 -5.24 17.81 23.77
N SER A 483 -4.51 18.78 24.32
CA SER A 483 -5.04 19.83 25.18
C SER A 483 -5.14 21.14 24.40
N GLY A 484 -6.26 21.36 23.70
CA GLY A 484 -6.54 22.64 23.05
C GLY A 484 -7.44 22.54 21.82
N PRO A 485 -8.05 23.66 21.38
CA PRO A 485 -8.81 23.73 20.15
C PRO A 485 -7.88 23.58 18.94
N THR A 486 -8.28 22.73 18.01
CA THR A 486 -7.67 22.47 16.71
C THR A 486 -8.27 23.44 15.67
N GLU A 487 -7.46 23.92 14.72
CA GLU A 487 -7.99 24.75 13.62
C GLU A 487 -9.05 24.01 12.78
N PRO A 488 -10.01 24.72 12.15
CA PRO A 488 -11.03 24.10 11.32
C PRO A 488 -10.39 23.30 10.17
N LEU A 489 -10.73 22.01 10.11
CA LEU A 489 -10.16 21.04 9.18
C LEU A 489 -10.28 21.43 7.70
N THR A 490 -11.37 22.13 7.36
CA THR A 490 -11.61 22.67 6.01
C THR A 490 -10.49 23.60 5.59
N ARG A 491 -9.96 24.43 6.50
CA ARG A 491 -8.86 25.36 6.22
C ARG A 491 -7.56 24.62 5.95
N VAL A 492 -7.25 23.60 6.74
CA VAL A 492 -6.04 22.77 6.62
C VAL A 492 -6.02 22.02 5.29
N ILE A 493 -7.16 21.46 4.88
CA ILE A 493 -7.30 20.78 3.58
C ILE A 493 -7.16 21.80 2.43
N LEU A 494 -7.80 22.98 2.55
CA LEU A 494 -7.69 24.04 1.55
C LEU A 494 -6.26 24.57 1.43
N ASP A 495 -5.54 24.72 2.54
CA ASP A 495 -4.16 25.16 2.58
C ASP A 495 -3.18 24.08 2.07
N ALA A 496 -3.44 22.80 2.37
CA ALA A 496 -2.70 21.69 1.79
C ALA A 496 -2.92 21.60 0.26
N LEU A 497 -4.12 21.92 -0.21
CA LEU A 497 -4.47 21.95 -1.63
C LEU A 497 -3.99 23.22 -2.35
N SER A 498 -3.74 24.32 -1.62
CA SER A 498 -3.17 25.56 -2.16
C SER A 498 -1.64 25.50 -2.26
N PHE A 499 -0.98 24.60 -1.52
CA PHE A 499 0.46 24.36 -1.59
C PHE A 499 0.85 23.71 -2.93
N GLN A 500 1.18 24.55 -3.92
CA GLN A 500 1.71 24.13 -5.21
C GLN A 500 3.22 23.82 -5.08
N PRO A 501 3.74 22.64 -5.47
CA PRO A 501 5.08 22.63 -6.04
C PRO A 501 5.03 23.49 -7.31
N PRO A 502 6.00 24.40 -7.55
CA PRO A 502 5.94 25.33 -8.67
C PRO A 502 5.67 24.55 -9.95
N ALA A 503 4.62 24.95 -10.66
CA ALA A 503 4.39 24.50 -12.02
C ALA A 503 5.71 24.68 -12.77
N ALA A 504 6.25 23.60 -13.31
CA ALA A 504 7.34 23.69 -14.26
C ALA A 504 6.81 24.60 -15.38
N ARG A 505 7.28 25.86 -15.40
CA ARG A 505 7.09 26.75 -16.54
C ARG A 505 7.66 25.98 -17.73
N VAL A 506 6.78 25.45 -18.55
CA VAL A 506 7.14 24.99 -19.89
C VAL A 506 7.58 26.25 -20.61
N LYS A 507 8.90 26.50 -20.64
CA LYS A 507 9.45 27.37 -21.67
C LYS A 507 9.17 26.63 -22.98
N LYS A 508 8.27 27.18 -23.79
CA LYS A 508 8.24 26.90 -25.23
C LYS A 508 9.67 27.11 -25.74
N VAL A 509 10.26 26.06 -26.29
CA VAL A 509 11.36 26.15 -27.23
C VAL A 509 10.79 25.67 -28.55
#